data_AF-A0A9X1GF77-F1
#
_entry.id   AF-A0A9X1GF77-F1
#
_cell.length_a   1.000
_cell.length_b   1.000
_cell.length_c   1.000
_cell.angle_alpha   90.00
_cell.angle_beta   90.00
_cell.angle_gamma   90.00
#
_symmetry.space_group_name_H-M   'P 1'
#
loop_
_entity.id
_entity.type
_entity.pdbx_description
1 polymer ?
#
loop_
_entity_poly.entity_id
_entity_poly.type
_entity_poly.pdbx_seq_one_letter_code
_entity_poly.pdbx_strand_id
1 'polypeptide(L)'
;LKDLVDDLFINQRLYFGDDAIMRWYCMNVYEEHISNGNIRYEKIEPETRKTDGFFSFLHGLNFLDDIYDSAPVTVTNSSVENTGTGFTPLVF
;
A
#
# COMPACT_ATOMS: atom_id res chain seq x y z
N LEU A 1 -9.26 -5.52 -8.52
CA LEU A 1 -8.20 -5.46 -7.49
C LEU A 1 -6.86 -5.00 -8.07
N LYS A 2 -6.28 -5.67 -9.09
CA LYS A 2 -4.98 -5.28 -9.65
C LYS A 2 -4.92 -3.82 -10.10
N ASP A 3 -5.88 -3.37 -10.90
CA ASP A 3 -5.92 -1.99 -11.40
C ASP A 3 -5.99 -0.95 -10.27
N LEU A 4 -6.65 -1.29 -9.15
CA LEU A 4 -6.71 -0.43 -7.97
C LEU A 4 -5.36 -0.35 -7.25
N VAL A 5 -4.70 -1.50 -7.06
CA VAL A 5 -3.37 -1.56 -6.46
C VAL A 5 -2.38 -0.77 -7.34
N ASP A 6 -2.39 -1.02 -8.64
CA ASP A 6 -1.56 -0.29 -9.61
C ASP A 6 -1.83 1.22 -9.55
N ASP A 7 -3.09 1.67 -9.57
CA ASP A 7 -3.43 3.10 -9.45
C ASP A 7 -2.87 3.71 -8.15
N LEU A 8 -3.04 3.02 -7.02
CA LEU A 8 -2.60 3.52 -5.72
C LEU A 8 -1.08 3.67 -5.63
N PHE A 9 -0.31 2.72 -6.19
CA PHE A 9 1.16 2.75 -6.16
C PHE A 9 1.76 3.63 -7.28
N ILE A 10 1.27 3.53 -8.52
CA ILE A 10 1.78 4.32 -9.67
C ILE A 10 1.49 5.80 -9.48
N ASN A 11 0.26 6.16 -9.09
CA ASN A 11 -0.13 7.55 -8.86
C ASN A 11 0.24 8.05 -7.46
N GLN A 12 1.01 7.26 -6.70
CA GLN A 12 1.53 7.63 -5.37
C GLN A 12 0.43 8.12 -4.41
N ARG A 13 -0.75 7.48 -4.46
CA ARG A 13 -1.92 7.85 -3.65
C ARG A 13 -1.91 7.18 -2.27
N LEU A 14 -0.96 6.26 -2.05
CA LEU A 14 -0.68 5.64 -0.77
C LEU A 14 0.40 6.41 -0.01
N TYR A 15 0.08 6.81 1.21
CA TYR A 15 1.03 7.37 2.15
C TYR A 15 0.95 6.61 3.48
N PHE A 16 1.98 5.81 3.75
CA PHE A 16 2.09 5.04 5.00
C PHE A 16 2.78 5.82 6.13
N GLY A 17 3.22 7.06 5.90
CA GLY A 17 4.08 7.79 6.82
C GLY A 17 5.55 7.32 6.78
N ASP A 18 6.33 7.76 7.77
CA ASP A 18 7.69 7.27 8.00
C ASP A 18 7.69 5.95 8.78
N ASP A 19 7.03 4.94 8.19
CA ASP A 19 6.99 3.58 8.73
C ASP A 19 7.94 2.69 7.94
N ALA A 20 9.09 2.39 8.55
CA ALA A 20 10.11 1.53 7.97
C ALA A 20 9.62 0.08 7.75
N ILE A 21 8.66 -0.39 8.56
CA ILE A 21 8.12 -1.73 8.49
C ILE A 21 7.15 -1.86 7.30
N MET A 22 6.27 -0.88 7.09
CA MET A 22 5.38 -0.88 5.91
C MET A 22 6.16 -0.76 4.61
N ARG A 23 7.22 0.06 4.59
CA ARG A 23 8.14 0.14 3.45
C ARG A 23 8.80 -1.21 3.18
N TRP A 24 9.28 -1.88 4.22
CA TRP A 24 9.83 -3.23 4.13
C TRP A 24 8.81 -4.23 3.56
N TYR A 25 7.56 -4.22 4.02
CA TYR A 25 6.54 -5.14 3.53
C TYR A 25 6.24 -4.97 2.04
N CYS A 26 6.12 -3.72 1.58
CA CYS A 26 5.85 -3.44 0.16
C CYS A 26 7.04 -3.84 -0.73
N MET A 27 8.27 -3.61 -0.27
CA MET A 27 9.48 -3.92 -1.05
C MET A 27 9.90 -5.41 -1.02
N ASN A 28 9.21 -6.26 -0.24
CA ASN A 28 9.48 -7.70 -0.16
C ASN A 28 8.39 -8.59 -0.81
N VAL A 29 7.47 -7.99 -1.56
CA VAL A 29 6.43 -8.69 -2.33
C VAL A 29 6.64 -8.43 -3.81
N TYR A 30 6.42 -9.45 -4.65
CA TYR A 30 6.46 -9.33 -6.10
C TYR A 30 5.16 -9.83 -6.74
N GLU A 31 4.95 -9.40 -7.98
CA GLU A 31 3.85 -9.85 -8.84
C GLU A 31 4.33 -11.02 -9.72
N GLU A 32 3.65 -12.17 -9.64
CA GLU A 32 3.84 -13.30 -10.53
C GLU A 32 2.70 -13.39 -11.54
N HIS A 33 3.05 -13.38 -12.83
CA HIS A 33 2.12 -13.61 -13.93
C HIS A 33 2.08 -15.10 -14.27
N ILE A 34 0.95 -15.74 -14.01
CA ILE A 34 0.77 -17.17 -14.30
C ILE A 34 0.33 -17.34 -15.75
N SER A 35 0.69 -18.47 -16.37
CA SER A 35 0.27 -18.87 -17.71
C SER A 35 -1.25 -18.87 -17.94
N ASN A 36 -2.03 -18.92 -16.87
CA ASN A 36 -3.50 -18.85 -16.90
C ASN A 36 -4.04 -17.41 -17.04
N GLY A 37 -3.17 -16.41 -17.19
CA GLY A 37 -3.55 -14.99 -17.26
C GLY A 37 -3.91 -14.36 -15.92
N ASN A 38 -3.87 -15.15 -14.84
CA ASN A 38 -4.07 -14.68 -13.47
C ASN A 38 -2.77 -14.17 -12.88
N ILE A 39 -2.91 -13.26 -11.91
CA ILE A 39 -1.80 -12.65 -11.19
C ILE A 39 -1.80 -13.13 -9.75
N ARG A 40 -0.62 -13.39 -9.19
CA ARG A 40 -0.42 -13.68 -7.78
C ARG A 40 0.59 -12.72 -7.17
N TYR A 41 0.36 -12.37 -5.90
CA TYR A 41 1.33 -11.65 -5.09
C TYR A 41 2.04 -12.66 -4.21
N GLU A 42 3.37 -12.73 -4.32
CA GLU A 42 4.19 -13.68 -3.56
C GLU A 42 5.38 -12.99 -2.90
N LYS A 43 5.98 -13.67 -1.92
CA LYS A 43 7.14 -13.16 -1.17
C LYS A 43 8.41 -13.37 -1.97
N ILE A 44 9.25 -12.35 -2.08
CA ILE A 44 10.56 -12.47 -2.76
C ILE A 44 11.41 -13.59 -2.13
N GLU A 45 11.37 -13.71 -0.81
CA GLU A 45 12.03 -14.80 -0.08
C GLU A 45 11.01 -15.45 0.88
N PRO A 46 10.70 -16.75 0.72
CA PRO A 46 9.52 -17.36 1.33
C PRO A 46 9.62 -17.59 2.84
N GLU A 47 10.81 -17.86 3.38
CA GLU A 47 10.98 -18.28 4.77
C GLU A 47 11.16 -17.12 5.76
N THR A 48 12.05 -16.17 5.46
CA THR A 48 12.50 -15.18 6.46
C THR A 48 11.75 -13.86 6.39
N ARG A 49 11.06 -13.57 5.26
CA ARG A 49 10.41 -12.28 5.04
C ARG A 49 8.99 -12.23 5.59
N LYS A 50 8.76 -11.20 6.39
CA LYS A 50 7.44 -10.77 6.84
C LYS A 50 6.83 -9.87 5.76
N THR A 51 5.63 -10.21 5.35
CA THR A 51 4.83 -9.47 4.35
C THR A 51 3.37 -9.38 4.80
N ASP A 52 3.10 -9.73 6.06
CA ASP A 52 1.76 -9.87 6.62
C ASP A 52 0.98 -8.54 6.55
N GLY A 53 1.68 -7.41 6.71
CA GLY A 53 1.08 -6.08 6.56
C GLY A 53 0.64 -5.76 5.14
N PHE A 54 1.41 -6.17 4.12
CA PHE A 54 1.01 -5.98 2.72
C PHE A 54 -0.19 -6.85 2.35
N PHE A 55 -0.22 -8.11 2.79
CA PHE A 55 -1.38 -8.98 2.53
C PHE A 55 -2.62 -8.54 3.30
N SER A 56 -2.47 -8.07 4.54
CA SER A 56 -3.58 -7.45 5.29
C SER A 56 -4.15 -6.24 4.56
N PHE A 57 -3.28 -5.37 4.06
CA PHE A 57 -3.66 -4.23 3.23
C PHE A 57 -4.41 -4.65 1.96
N LEU A 58 -3.88 -5.63 1.22
CA LEU A 58 -4.51 -6.16 0.01
C LEU A 58 -5.89 -6.79 0.29
N HIS A 59 -6.03 -7.51 1.39
CA HIS A 59 -7.32 -8.05 1.84
C HIS A 59 -8.30 -6.92 2.16
N GLY A 60 -7.86 -5.87 2.85
CA GLY A 60 -8.68 -4.68 3.11
C GLY A 60 -9.17 -4.03 1.82
N LEU A 61 -8.29 -3.85 0.83
CA LEU A 61 -8.67 -3.31 -0.49
C LEU A 61 -9.68 -4.19 -1.22
N ASN A 62 -9.60 -5.52 -1.07
CA ASN A 62 -10.52 -6.44 -1.71
C ASN A 62 -11.94 -6.33 -1.14
N PHE A 63 -12.08 -5.94 0.12
CA PHE A 63 -13.37 -5.74 0.79
C PHE A 63 -13.66 -4.25 1.04
N LEU A 64 -13.02 -3.35 0.31
CA LEU A 64 -13.10 -1.91 0.58
C LEU A 64 -14.54 -1.40 0.58
N ASP A 65 -15.39 -1.92 -0.32
CA ASP A 65 -16.80 -1.55 -0.43
C ASP A 65 -17.68 -2.13 0.70
N ASP A 66 -17.21 -3.20 1.35
CA ASP A 66 -17.95 -3.93 2.40
C ASP A 66 -17.53 -3.51 3.82
N ILE A 67 -16.40 -2.81 3.96
CA ILE A 67 -15.89 -2.34 5.24
C ILE A 67 -16.57 -1.01 5.60
N TYR A 68 -17.20 -0.98 6.77
CA TYR A 68 -17.81 0.23 7.33
C TYR A 68 -16.92 0.82 8.42
N ASP A 69 -16.70 2.13 8.35
CA ASP A 69 -16.00 2.85 9.40
C ASP A 69 -16.85 2.87 10.68
N SER A 70 -16.27 2.41 11.80
CA SER A 70 -16.95 2.42 13.11
C SER A 70 -17.15 3.83 13.67
N ALA A 71 -16.43 4.82 13.15
CA ALA A 71 -16.50 6.22 13.53
C ALA A 71 -16.23 7.11 12.30
N PRO A 72 -16.83 8.31 12.21
CA PRO A 72 -16.54 9.22 11.12
C PRO A 72 -15.05 9.57 11.09
N VAL A 73 -14.40 9.37 9.94
CA VAL A 73 -13.02 9.78 9.73
C VAL A 73 -12.94 11.30 9.87
N THR A 74 -12.41 11.76 10.99
CA THR A 74 -12.08 13.18 11.15
C THR A 74 -10.77 13.41 10.42
N VAL A 75 -10.87 13.83 9.15
CA VAL A 75 -9.70 14.19 8.36
C VAL A 75 -9.14 15.50 8.90
N THR A 76 -8.33 15.43 9.96
CA THR A 76 -7.39 16.51 10.25
C THR A 76 -6.27 16.38 9.24
N ASN A 77 -6.47 16.94 8.05
CA ASN A 77 -5.34 17.35 7.23
C ASN A 77 -4.61 18.37 8.09
N SER A 78 -3.55 17.94 8.78
CA SER A 78 -2.61 18.87 9.39
C SER A 78 -2.14 19.73 8.25
N SER A 79 -2.68 20.95 8.16
CA SER A 79 -2.16 22.00 7.31
C SER A 79 -0.77 22.30 7.84
N VAL A 80 0.20 21.47 7.45
CA VAL A 80 1.61 21.77 7.58
C VAL A 80 1.79 22.99 6.70
N GLU A 81 2.10 24.09 7.36
CA GLU A 81 2.31 25.39 6.79
C GLU A 81 3.20 25.27 5.55
N ASN A 82 2.74 25.87 4.44
CA ASN A 82 3.55 26.11 3.25
C ASN A 82 4.75 26.98 3.64
N THR A 83 5.82 26.36 4.10
CA THR A 83 7.17 26.95 4.15
C THR A 83 8.12 26.06 3.38
N GLY A 84 7.97 26.13 2.06
CA GLY A 84 9.10 26.04 1.14
C GLY A 84 9.96 24.78 1.17
N THR A 85 9.36 23.61 0.90
CA THR A 85 9.96 22.57 0.04
C THR A 85 8.81 21.69 -0.42
N GLY A 86 8.62 21.58 -1.73
CA GLY A 86 7.53 20.77 -2.31
C GLY A 86 7.52 19.36 -1.74
N PHE A 87 6.31 18.77 -1.67
CA PHE A 87 6.11 17.36 -1.40
C PHE A 87 7.18 16.57 -2.14
N THR A 88 8.14 16.05 -1.38
CA THR A 88 9.20 15.23 -1.94
C THR A 88 8.67 13.83 -1.73
N PRO A 89 8.06 13.19 -2.75
CA PRO A 89 7.72 11.79 -2.62
C PRO A 89 9.03 11.07 -2.29
N LEU A 90 9.06 10.37 -1.16
CA LEU A 90 10.13 9.41 -0.92
C LEU A 90 9.94 8.31 -1.97
N VAL A 91 10.69 8.45 -3.06
CA VAL A 91 10.92 7.37 -4.02
C VAL A 91 11.50 6.21 -3.21
N PHE A 92 10.82 5.07 -3.28
CA PHE A 92 11.26 3.83 -2.65
C PHE A 92 12.66 3.45 -3.14
#